data_AF-A0A8J3HJE1-F1
#
_entry.id   AF-A0A8J3HJE1-F1
#
_cell.length_a   1.000
_cell.length_b   1.000
_cell.length_c   1.000
_cell.angle_alpha   90.00
_cell.angle_beta   90.00
_cell.angle_gamma   90.00
#
_symmetry.space_group_name_H-M   'P 1'
#
loop_
_entity.id
_entity.type
_entity.pdbx_description
1 polymer ?
#
loop_
_entity_poly.entity_id
_entity_poly.type
_entity_poly.pdbx_seq_one_letter_code
_entity_poly.pdbx_strand_id
1 'polypeptide(L)'
;MNRAIWRAVSALALIGATVLSTAPAASAVPNQSAAARPAAIAAAKLTPASNIGVLALSCPSGMLCIWPNTDGSSGRCTWVNADNDWRSTPVVCSWTSSQPVKAVYNNGTSASYDGVCLFQGANYVTAKVWVEQGAWGSDPTGWSLRSHKWTRPTDPC
;
A
#
# COMPACT_ATOMS: atom_id res chain seq x y z
N MET A 1 -24.82 -51.02 -14.88
CA MET A 1 -24.94 -52.49 -15.06
C MET A 1 -24.68 -52.80 -16.53
N ASN A 2 -24.00 -53.94 -16.80
CA ASN A 2 -23.65 -54.56 -18.11
C ASN A 2 -22.26 -54.16 -18.65
N ARG A 3 -21.21 -54.96 -18.42
CA ARG A 3 -20.72 -56.15 -19.18
C ARG A 3 -20.22 -55.75 -20.58
N ALA A 4 -18.91 -55.58 -20.78
CA ALA A 4 -17.90 -56.59 -21.16
C ALA A 4 -18.06 -57.09 -22.61
N ILE A 5 -16.93 -57.33 -23.32
CA ILE A 5 -16.70 -58.06 -24.60
C ILE A 5 -15.78 -57.22 -25.52
N TRP A 6 -14.75 -57.70 -26.24
CA TRP A 6 -13.78 -58.82 -26.19
C TRP A 6 -12.97 -58.68 -27.52
N ARG A 7 -11.76 -59.26 -27.56
CA ARG A 7 -10.96 -59.67 -28.76
C ARG A 7 -9.99 -58.68 -29.43
N ALA A 8 -8.72 -59.09 -29.31
CA ALA A 8 -7.62 -58.85 -30.23
C ALA A 8 -7.90 -59.37 -31.65
N VAL A 9 -7.18 -58.87 -32.66
CA VAL A 9 -6.17 -59.61 -33.45
C VAL A 9 -5.47 -58.66 -34.44
N SER A 10 -4.14 -58.70 -34.34
CA SER A 10 -3.03 -58.54 -35.29
C SER A 10 -3.18 -57.96 -36.72
N ALA A 11 -2.17 -57.10 -36.97
CA ALA A 11 -1.26 -57.04 -38.12
C ALA A 11 -1.74 -56.49 -39.47
N LEU A 12 -1.12 -55.37 -39.86
CA LEU A 12 -0.57 -55.21 -41.21
C LEU A 12 0.66 -54.29 -41.14
N ALA A 13 1.81 -54.81 -41.56
CA ALA A 13 3.02 -54.03 -41.82
C ALA A 13 2.94 -53.42 -43.23
N LEU A 14 3.47 -52.22 -43.45
CA LEU A 14 4.10 -51.81 -44.72
C LEU A 14 4.78 -50.43 -44.63
N ILE A 15 6.11 -50.47 -44.66
CA ILE A 15 7.06 -49.71 -45.52
C ILE A 15 6.74 -48.23 -45.85
N GLY A 16 7.63 -47.35 -45.35
CA GLY A 16 8.38 -46.41 -46.20
C GLY A 16 7.83 -44.99 -46.39
N ALA A 17 8.55 -44.00 -45.83
CA ALA A 17 9.03 -42.80 -46.53
C ALA A 17 9.76 -41.90 -45.52
N THR A 18 11.09 -41.87 -45.58
CA THR A 18 11.90 -40.84 -44.92
C THR A 18 11.77 -39.53 -45.68
N VAL A 19 11.03 -38.58 -45.13
CA VAL A 19 11.07 -37.17 -45.55
C VAL A 19 12.02 -36.42 -44.62
N LEU A 20 13.13 -35.92 -45.17
CA LEU A 20 13.97 -34.92 -44.49
C LEU A 20 13.18 -33.62 -44.40
N SER A 21 12.68 -33.29 -43.20
CA SER A 21 12.13 -31.97 -42.90
C SER A 21 13.26 -31.07 -42.38
N THR A 22 13.74 -30.16 -43.23
CA THR A 22 14.56 -29.03 -42.76
C THR A 22 13.62 -27.94 -42.22
N ALA A 23 13.51 -27.83 -40.90
CA ALA A 23 12.82 -26.71 -40.27
C ALA A 23 13.68 -25.43 -40.38
N PRO A 24 13.11 -24.28 -40.75
CA PRO A 24 13.79 -23.01 -40.56
C PRO A 24 13.77 -22.65 -39.07
N ALA A 25 14.93 -22.32 -38.52
CA ALA A 25 15.03 -21.75 -37.18
C ALA A 25 14.33 -20.39 -37.17
N ALA A 26 13.19 -20.31 -36.48
CA ALA A 26 12.56 -19.04 -36.18
C ALA A 26 13.41 -18.31 -35.13
N SER A 27 14.12 -17.28 -35.56
CA SER A 27 14.79 -16.34 -34.66
C SER A 27 13.75 -15.59 -33.86
N ALA A 28 13.51 -16.01 -32.62
CA ALA A 28 12.74 -15.24 -31.66
C ALA A 28 13.50 -13.95 -31.33
N VAL A 29 12.98 -12.81 -31.78
CA VAL A 29 13.43 -11.48 -31.32
C VAL A 29 12.76 -11.23 -29.98
N PRO A 30 13.50 -11.13 -28.85
CA PRO A 30 12.90 -10.73 -27.59
C PRO A 30 12.60 -9.23 -27.68
N ASN A 31 11.32 -8.90 -27.90
CA ASN A 31 10.81 -7.54 -27.75
C ASN A 31 10.73 -7.20 -26.25
N GLN A 32 11.86 -6.85 -25.64
CA GLN A 32 11.91 -6.30 -24.30
C GLN A 32 11.52 -4.82 -24.36
N SER A 33 10.22 -4.55 -24.50
CA SER A 33 9.67 -3.27 -24.08
C SER A 33 9.72 -3.25 -22.56
N ALA A 34 10.84 -2.78 -22.01
CA ALA A 34 10.93 -2.38 -20.61
C ALA A 34 9.92 -1.25 -20.40
N ALA A 35 8.71 -1.60 -19.99
CA ALA A 35 7.77 -0.65 -19.44
C ALA A 35 8.51 0.03 -18.28
N ALA A 36 8.86 1.30 -18.46
CA ALA A 36 9.42 2.12 -17.41
C ALA A 36 8.45 2.06 -16.23
N ARG A 37 8.82 1.31 -15.18
CA ARG A 37 8.09 1.36 -13.92
C ARG A 37 8.11 2.83 -13.49
N PRO A 38 6.96 3.46 -13.20
CA PRO A 38 6.98 4.78 -12.61
C PRO A 38 7.85 4.71 -11.36
N ALA A 39 8.81 5.63 -11.23
CA ALA A 39 9.61 5.74 -10.02
C ALA A 39 8.64 5.87 -8.84
N ALA A 40 8.75 4.98 -7.85
CA ALA A 40 7.99 5.09 -6.63
C ALA A 40 8.36 6.42 -5.96
N ILE A 41 7.37 7.30 -5.79
CA ILE A 41 7.56 8.53 -5.02
C ILE A 41 7.65 8.08 -3.57
N ALA A 42 8.84 8.12 -2.99
CA ALA A 42 9.04 7.78 -1.58
C ALA A 42 8.23 8.73 -0.70
N ALA A 43 7.59 8.19 0.34
CA ALA A 43 6.88 9.00 1.33
C ALA A 43 7.86 9.91 2.10
N ALA A 44 7.42 11.13 2.42
CA ALA A 44 8.16 12.00 3.33
C ALA A 44 8.26 11.35 4.71
N LYS A 45 9.42 11.43 5.36
CA LYS A 45 9.66 10.80 6.67
C LYS A 45 9.59 11.85 7.79
N LEU A 46 8.69 11.65 8.76
CA LEU A 46 8.65 12.41 10.01
C LEU A 46 9.25 11.57 11.12
N THR A 47 10.30 12.08 11.75
CA THR A 47 10.97 11.48 12.91
C THR A 47 10.67 12.29 14.16
N PRO A 48 10.83 11.74 15.37
CA PRO A 48 10.62 12.49 16.60
C PRO A 48 11.53 13.72 16.64
N ALA A 49 10.96 14.91 16.80
CA ALA A 49 11.72 16.15 17.01
C ALA A 49 11.87 16.44 18.50
N SER A 50 13.08 16.79 18.94
CA SER A 50 13.43 16.98 20.36
C SER A 50 13.03 18.34 20.96
N ASN A 51 12.31 19.21 20.26
CA ASN A 51 11.94 20.53 20.79
C ASN A 51 10.46 20.86 20.61
N ILE A 52 9.82 20.98 21.77
CA ILE A 52 8.41 21.19 22.07
C ILE A 52 8.01 22.61 21.68
N GLY A 53 7.45 22.77 20.47
CA GLY A 53 6.35 23.72 20.23
C GLY A 53 5.00 23.08 20.59
N VAL A 54 4.98 22.26 21.64
CA VAL A 54 3.82 21.53 22.13
C VAL A 54 3.11 22.39 23.14
N LEU A 55 1.91 22.83 22.80
CA LEU A 55 0.88 23.01 23.83
C LEU A 55 -0.53 22.56 23.42
N ALA A 56 -0.79 22.16 22.17
CA ALA A 56 -2.15 21.80 21.75
C ALA A 56 -2.35 20.48 20.97
N LEU A 57 -1.27 19.78 20.57
CA LEU A 57 -1.40 18.44 19.97
C LEU A 57 -1.46 17.34 21.07
N SER A 58 -2.57 17.30 21.80
CA SER A 58 -2.88 16.13 22.63
C SER A 58 -3.36 14.99 21.72
N CYS A 59 -2.67 13.86 21.75
CA CYS A 59 -3.13 12.62 21.12
C CYS A 59 -3.16 11.52 22.18
N PRO A 60 -4.27 10.78 22.36
CA PRO A 60 -4.31 9.68 23.31
C PRO A 60 -3.20 8.65 23.03
N SER A 61 -2.67 8.05 24.08
CA SER A 61 -1.70 6.96 23.97
C SER A 61 -2.30 5.80 23.16
N GLY A 62 -1.51 5.25 22.24
CA GLY A 62 -1.91 4.19 21.33
C GLY A 62 -2.63 4.65 20.06
N MET A 63 -2.67 5.95 19.75
CA MET A 63 -3.45 6.48 18.62
C MET A 63 -2.65 7.28 17.60
N LEU A 64 -3.15 7.28 16.37
CA LEU A 64 -2.85 8.29 15.36
C LEU A 64 -3.85 9.44 15.50
N CYS A 65 -3.38 10.68 15.48
CA CYS A 65 -4.21 11.87 15.44
C CYS A 65 -3.83 12.79 14.28
N ILE A 66 -4.82 13.40 13.63
CA ILE A 66 -4.62 14.40 12.58
C ILE A 66 -5.50 15.63 12.80
N TRP A 67 -5.04 16.78 12.31
CA TRP A 67 -5.72 18.07 12.45
C TRP A 67 -5.73 18.86 11.13
N PRO A 68 -6.75 19.70 10.90
CA PRO A 68 -6.80 20.62 9.76
C PRO A 68 -5.98 21.90 9.97
N ASN A 69 -5.40 22.10 11.16
CA ASN A 69 -4.56 23.24 11.51
C ASN A 69 -3.24 22.79 12.17
N THR A 70 -2.25 23.68 12.13
CA THR A 70 -0.87 23.39 12.58
C THR A 70 -0.70 23.48 14.10
N ASP A 71 -1.56 24.25 14.77
CA ASP A 71 -1.55 24.46 16.22
C ASP A 71 -2.35 23.39 16.98
N GLY A 72 -3.17 22.58 16.30
CA GLY A 72 -3.96 21.52 16.92
C GLY A 72 -5.24 22.00 17.62
N SER A 73 -5.64 23.26 17.45
CA SER A 73 -6.78 23.86 18.17
C SER A 73 -8.16 23.46 17.62
N SER A 74 -8.24 22.89 16.41
CA SER A 74 -9.49 22.48 15.77
C SER A 74 -9.83 21.01 16.06
N GLY A 75 -11.07 20.62 15.76
CA GLY A 75 -11.53 19.23 15.88
C GLY A 75 -10.61 18.26 15.14
N ARG A 76 -10.09 17.27 15.88
CA ARG A 76 -9.17 16.23 15.36
C ARG A 76 -9.92 14.97 14.96
N CYS A 77 -9.26 14.16 14.15
CA CYS A 77 -9.66 12.77 13.95
C CYS A 77 -8.61 11.85 14.55
N THR A 78 -9.07 10.73 15.12
CA THR A 78 -8.22 9.81 15.87
C THR A 78 -8.51 8.36 15.54
N TRP A 79 -7.46 7.54 15.46
CA TRP A 79 -7.59 6.12 15.17
C TRP A 79 -6.65 5.29 16.03
N VAL A 80 -7.16 4.16 16.51
CA VAL A 80 -6.36 3.09 17.12
C VAL A 80 -5.92 2.05 16.09
N ASN A 81 -6.74 1.79 15.07
CA ASN A 81 -6.50 0.78 14.04
C ASN A 81 -6.30 1.45 12.68
N ALA A 82 -5.73 0.70 11.73
CA ALA A 82 -5.66 1.12 10.34
C ALA A 82 -7.06 1.44 9.78
N ASP A 83 -7.13 2.42 8.88
CA ASP A 83 -8.37 2.87 8.25
C ASP A 83 -8.13 3.07 6.76
N ASN A 84 -8.92 2.35 5.94
CA ASN A 84 -8.78 2.35 4.49
C ASN A 84 -9.51 3.51 3.81
N ASP A 85 -10.44 4.21 4.48
CA ASP A 85 -11.07 5.40 3.92
C ASP A 85 -11.68 6.27 5.02
N TRP A 86 -10.98 7.35 5.35
CA TRP A 86 -11.37 8.32 6.37
C TRP A 86 -12.67 9.05 6.09
N ARG A 87 -13.25 8.90 4.89
CA ARG A 87 -14.52 9.54 4.52
C ARG A 87 -15.71 8.60 4.66
N SER A 88 -15.46 7.36 5.07
CA SER A 88 -16.48 6.35 5.34
C SER A 88 -16.26 5.70 6.70
N THR A 89 -17.12 4.73 7.05
CA THR A 89 -16.93 3.94 8.28
C THR A 89 -15.60 3.18 8.25
N PRO A 90 -14.99 2.90 9.42
CA PRO A 90 -15.53 3.04 10.77
C PRO A 90 -15.39 4.42 11.41
N VAL A 91 -14.41 5.23 11.01
CA VAL A 91 -14.19 6.58 11.56
C VAL A 91 -14.32 7.60 10.43
N VAL A 92 -15.41 8.38 10.48
CA VAL A 92 -15.69 9.40 9.47
C VAL A 92 -15.02 10.72 9.86
N CYS A 93 -13.90 11.01 9.24
CA CYS A 93 -13.19 12.28 9.28
C CYS A 93 -13.58 13.18 8.09
N SER A 94 -14.82 13.66 8.09
CA SER A 94 -15.47 14.30 6.93
C SER A 94 -14.73 15.52 6.38
N TRP A 95 -14.07 16.32 7.23
CA TRP A 95 -13.36 17.53 6.79
C TRP A 95 -12.19 17.23 5.85
N THR A 96 -11.64 16.01 5.86
CA THR A 96 -10.58 15.59 4.91
C THR A 96 -11.06 15.55 3.46
N SER A 97 -12.36 15.70 3.21
CA SER A 97 -12.94 15.86 1.87
C SER A 97 -12.67 17.22 1.25
N SER A 98 -12.52 18.27 2.07
CA SER A 98 -12.41 19.65 1.61
C SER A 98 -11.23 20.42 2.22
N GLN A 99 -10.57 19.87 3.22
CA GLN A 99 -9.44 20.50 3.91
C GLN A 99 -8.24 19.54 3.99
N PRO A 100 -7.01 20.02 3.75
CA PRO A 100 -5.81 19.22 3.91
C PRO A 100 -5.50 19.00 5.40
N VAL A 101 -4.79 17.92 5.69
CA VAL A 101 -4.21 17.65 7.01
C VAL A 101 -3.00 18.54 7.20
N LYS A 102 -2.97 19.34 8.26
CA LYS A 102 -1.85 20.27 8.54
C LYS A 102 -1.00 19.88 9.73
N ALA A 103 -1.49 18.99 10.58
CA ALA A 103 -0.67 18.39 11.63
C ALA A 103 -1.05 16.93 11.82
N VAL A 104 -0.05 16.15 12.23
CA VAL A 104 -0.18 14.74 12.58
C VAL A 104 0.66 14.44 13.81
N TYR A 105 0.16 13.52 14.63
CA TYR A 105 0.92 12.91 15.72
C TYR A 105 0.64 11.41 15.73
N ASN A 106 1.69 10.61 15.58
CA ASN A 106 1.67 9.18 15.85
C ASN A 106 2.05 8.93 17.31
N ASN A 107 1.05 8.85 18.19
CA ASN A 107 1.25 8.45 19.59
C ASN A 107 0.97 6.95 19.79
N GLY A 108 1.25 6.12 18.78
CA GLY A 108 1.16 4.68 18.90
C GLY A 108 2.16 4.12 19.91
N THR A 109 1.84 2.96 20.48
CA THR A 109 2.65 2.34 21.55
C THR A 109 2.96 0.86 21.32
N SER A 110 2.42 0.26 20.26
CA SER A 110 2.67 -1.15 19.96
C SER A 110 4.09 -1.33 19.44
N ALA A 111 4.87 -2.21 20.07
CA ALA A 111 6.19 -2.61 19.61
C ALA A 111 6.17 -3.43 18.31
N SER A 112 4.99 -3.77 17.79
CA SER A 112 4.85 -4.45 16.49
C SER A 112 4.97 -3.50 15.30
N TYR A 113 4.99 -2.19 15.50
CA TYR A 113 5.00 -1.18 14.45
C TYR A 113 6.04 -0.09 14.73
N ASP A 114 6.73 0.35 13.68
CA ASP A 114 7.72 1.43 13.77
C ASP A 114 7.11 2.79 13.43
N GLY A 115 5.96 2.80 12.75
CA GLY A 115 5.34 4.04 12.30
C GLY A 115 4.00 3.84 11.62
N VAL A 116 3.48 4.95 11.10
CA VAL A 116 2.22 5.02 10.35
C VAL A 116 2.49 5.58 8.96
N CYS A 117 2.05 4.86 7.94
CA CYS A 117 1.97 5.37 6.57
C CYS A 117 0.64 6.07 6.35
N LEU A 118 0.70 7.31 5.87
CA LEU A 118 -0.44 8.11 5.46
C LEU A 118 -0.48 8.17 3.93
N PHE A 119 -1.67 7.96 3.38
CA PHE A 119 -1.89 7.83 1.95
C PHE A 119 -2.83 8.91 1.44
N GLN A 120 -2.56 9.40 0.23
CA GLN A 120 -3.41 10.39 -0.43
C GLN A 120 -4.76 9.80 -0.84
N GLY A 121 -4.76 8.54 -1.30
CA GLY A 121 -5.96 7.84 -1.74
C GLY A 121 -6.59 6.99 -0.63
N ALA A 122 -7.84 6.59 -0.86
CA ALA A 122 -8.46 5.48 -0.12
C ALA A 122 -7.74 4.17 -0.49
N ASN A 123 -7.96 3.14 0.32
CA ASN A 123 -7.39 1.81 0.16
C ASN A 123 -5.87 1.82 0.01
N TYR A 124 -5.21 2.74 0.73
CA TYR A 124 -3.75 2.79 0.85
C TYR A 124 -3.03 3.07 -0.46
N VAL A 125 -3.65 3.92 -1.29
CA VAL A 125 -3.10 4.32 -2.58
C VAL A 125 -2.27 5.58 -2.44
N THR A 126 -1.04 5.55 -2.98
CA THR A 126 -0.08 6.65 -3.01
C THR A 126 0.33 7.10 -1.62
N ALA A 127 1.39 6.48 -1.08
CA ALA A 127 1.99 6.90 0.17
C ALA A 127 2.50 8.34 0.06
N LYS A 128 2.29 9.13 1.12
CA LYS A 128 2.70 10.53 1.16
C LYS A 128 3.63 10.84 2.31
N VAL A 129 3.28 10.33 3.49
CA VAL A 129 4.00 10.63 4.73
C VAL A 129 4.10 9.36 5.54
N TRP A 130 5.30 9.03 5.97
CA TRP A 130 5.55 8.07 7.03
C TRP A 130 5.83 8.83 8.32
N VAL A 131 5.15 8.46 9.39
CA VAL A 131 5.29 9.09 10.71
C VAL A 131 5.80 8.06 11.69
N GLU A 132 7.03 8.23 12.16
CA GLU A 132 7.64 7.36 13.17
C GLU A 132 6.77 7.31 14.44
N GLN A 133 6.84 6.19 15.16
CA GLN A 133 6.21 6.10 16.48
C GLN A 133 6.77 7.18 17.42
N GLY A 134 5.88 7.94 18.06
CA GLY A 134 6.23 9.08 18.90
C GLY A 134 6.55 10.36 18.12
N ALA A 135 6.56 10.34 16.79
CA ALA A 135 6.80 11.52 15.98
C ALA A 135 5.51 12.32 15.71
N TRP A 136 5.68 13.63 15.69
CA TRP A 136 4.68 14.59 15.26
C TRP A 136 5.28 15.52 14.21
N GLY A 137 4.42 16.15 13.42
CA GLY A 137 4.84 17.15 12.45
C GLY A 137 3.68 17.97 11.94
N SER A 138 4.01 19.13 11.40
CA SER A 138 3.04 20.05 10.79
C SER A 138 3.55 20.62 9.48
N ASP A 139 2.60 20.91 8.59
CA ASP A 139 2.84 21.53 7.29
C ASP A 139 1.72 22.56 7.04
N PRO A 140 2.03 23.86 6.99
CA PRO A 140 1.04 24.90 6.72
C PRO A 140 0.31 24.74 5.37
N THR A 141 0.98 24.14 4.38
CA THR A 141 0.40 23.81 3.07
C THR A 141 -0.52 22.60 3.16
N GLY A 142 -0.14 21.64 4.01
CA GLY A 142 -0.91 20.47 4.38
C GLY A 142 -0.91 19.35 3.34
N TRP A 143 -1.39 18.18 3.75
CA TRP A 143 -1.44 16.97 2.96
C TRP A 143 -2.89 16.57 2.66
N SER A 144 -3.22 16.37 1.39
CA SER A 144 -4.45 15.68 1.03
C SER A 144 -4.30 14.19 1.33
N LEU A 145 -4.95 13.71 2.38
CA LEU A 145 -4.85 12.35 2.88
C LEU A 145 -6.24 11.72 3.03
N ARG A 146 -6.29 10.39 2.91
CA ARG A 146 -7.57 9.65 2.93
C ARG A 146 -7.50 8.27 3.57
N SER A 147 -6.31 7.69 3.78
CA SER A 147 -6.18 6.41 4.48
C SER A 147 -4.86 6.29 5.22
N HIS A 148 -4.76 5.33 6.14
CA HIS A 148 -3.50 5.04 6.84
C HIS A 148 -3.34 3.57 7.26
N LYS A 149 -2.08 3.14 7.40
CA LYS A 149 -1.72 1.87 8.03
C LYS A 149 -0.62 2.04 9.05
N TRP A 150 -0.72 1.28 10.13
CA TRP A 150 0.41 0.96 10.98
C TRP A 150 1.36 0.04 10.23
N THR A 151 2.65 0.37 10.24
CA THR A 151 3.66 -0.29 9.42
C THR A 151 4.81 -0.82 10.25
N ARG A 152 5.37 -1.93 9.75
CA ARG A 152 6.51 -2.62 10.34
C ARG A 152 7.79 -2.16 9.67
N PRO A 153 8.97 -2.36 10.30
CA PRO A 153 10.25 -2.05 9.65
C PRO A 153 10.42 -2.75 8.30
N THR A 154 9.85 -3.94 8.15
CA THR A 154 9.95 -4.78 6.95
C THR A 154 8.92 -4.45 5.87
N ASP A 155 7.96 -3.56 6.16
CA ASP A 155 6.92 -3.13 5.23
C ASP A 155 6.74 -1.61 5.32
N PRO A 156 7.77 -0.83 4.94
CA PRO A 156 7.68 0.63 4.91
C PRO A 156 6.77 1.06 3.74
N CYS A 157 6.24 2.29 3.84
CA CYS A 157 5.70 2.94 2.64
C CYS A 157 6.82 3.19 1.61
#